data_AF-A0A453EP90-F1
#
_entry.id   AF-A0A453EP90-F1
#
_cell.length_a   1.000
_cell.length_b   1.000
_cell.length_c   1.000
_cell.angle_alpha   90.00
_cell.angle_beta   90.00
_cell.angle_gamma   90.00
#
_symmetry.space_group_name_H-M   'P 1'
#
loop_
_entity.id
_entity.type
_entity.pdbx_description
1 polymer ?
#
loop_
_entity_poly.entity_id
_entity_poly.type
_entity_poly.pdbx_seq_one_letter_code
_entity_poly.pdbx_strand_id
1 'polypeptide(L)' 'DPVTGSIHCVLGPYWGRKLGKQKLTAFQVSPRGGTLYLELDDANRRVKIQGETVTAMTGTLLA' A
#
# COMPACT_ATOMS: atom_id res chain seq x y z
N ASP A 1 10.15 -0.25 -8.94
CA ASP A 1 9.71 -0.30 -7.53
C ASP A 1 8.97 -1.61 -7.28
N PRO A 2 9.46 -2.51 -6.40
CA PRO A 2 8.81 -3.81 -6.12
C PRO A 2 7.37 -3.68 -5.60
N VAL A 3 7.11 -2.67 -4.77
CA VAL A 3 5.80 -2.32 -4.21
C VAL A 3 5.71 -0.81 -4.08
N THR A 4 4.88 -0.19 -4.91
CA THR A 4 4.79 1.28 -4.99
C THR A 4 3.65 1.75 -4.10
N GLY A 5 3.95 2.27 -2.90
CA GLY A 5 2.91 2.78 -2.00
C GLY A 5 2.15 3.97 -2.61
N SER A 6 2.88 4.94 -3.16
CA SER A 6 2.30 6.21 -3.64
C SER A 6 1.24 6.07 -4.73
N ILE A 7 1.35 5.09 -5.64
CA ILE A 7 0.36 4.88 -6.71
C ILE A 7 -1.03 4.53 -6.14
N HIS A 8 -1.09 3.97 -4.93
CA HIS A 8 -2.34 3.60 -4.28
C HIS A 8 -3.13 4.80 -3.76
N CYS A 9 -2.52 5.99 -3.67
CA CYS A 9 -3.26 7.24 -3.47
C CYS A 9 -4.20 7.56 -4.64
N VAL A 10 -3.91 7.04 -5.84
CA VAL A 10 -4.73 7.18 -7.04
C VAL A 10 -5.59 5.94 -7.27
N LEU A 11 -4.99 4.75 -7.18
CA LEU A 11 -5.68 3.48 -7.44
C LEU A 11 -6.71 3.13 -6.36
N GLY A 12 -6.46 3.49 -5.10
CA GLY A 12 -7.39 3.23 -4.00
C GLY A 12 -8.76 3.86 -4.26
N PRO A 13 -8.85 5.20 -4.42
CA PRO A 13 -10.13 5.86 -4.70
C PRO A 13 -10.77 5.41 -6.02
N TYR A 14 -9.96 5.14 -7.05
CA TYR A 14 -10.47 4.65 -8.34
C TYR A 14 -11.18 3.30 -8.19
N TRP A 15 -10.51 2.30 -7.58
CA TRP A 15 -11.09 0.97 -7.40
C TRP A 15 -12.15 0.93 -6.32
N GLY A 16 -12.02 1.71 -5.25
CA GLY A 16 -13.04 1.80 -4.21
C GLY A 16 -14.38 2.28 -4.74
N ARG A 17 -14.38 3.31 -5.60
CA ARG A 17 -15.59 3.76 -6.31
C ARG A 17 -16.13 2.69 -7.27
N LYS A 18 -15.26 2.06 -8.07
CA LYS A 18 -15.69 1.03 -9.04
C LYS A 18 -16.26 -0.23 -8.38
N LEU A 19 -15.75 -0.59 -7.20
CA LEU A 19 -16.11 -1.82 -6.50
C LEU A 19 -17.12 -1.57 -5.36
N GLY A 20 -17.46 -0.31 -5.06
CA GLY A 20 -18.32 0.05 -3.94
C GLY A 20 -17.71 -0.30 -2.57
N LYS A 21 -16.39 -0.16 -2.41
CA LYS A 21 -15.66 -0.60 -1.21
C LYS A 21 -14.77 0.52 -0.63
N GLN A 22 -14.85 0.71 0.68
CA GLN A 22 -13.93 1.59 1.43
C GLN A 22 -12.66 0.87 1.91
N LYS A 23 -12.69 -0.46 1.98
CA LYS A 23 -11.54 -1.29 2.34
C LYS A 23 -11.16 -2.18 1.16
N LEU A 24 -9.90 -2.13 0.76
CA LEU A 24 -9.39 -2.84 -0.41
C LEU A 24 -8.12 -3.60 -0.03
N THR A 25 -7.97 -4.79 -0.58
CA THR A 25 -6.69 -5.50 -0.60
C THR A 25 -6.13 -5.38 -2.01
N ALA A 26 -4.96 -4.77 -2.14
CA ALA A 26 -4.25 -4.63 -3.40
C ALA A 26 -3.05 -5.59 -3.42
N PHE A 27 -2.74 -6.13 -4.60
CA PHE A 27 -1.54 -6.93 -4.83
C PHE A 27 -0.77 -6.35 -6.01
N GLN A 28 0.49 -5.95 -5.79
CA GLN A 28 1.36 -5.47 -6.85
C GLN A 28 2.09 -6.63 -7.51
N VAL A 29 1.77 -6.90 -8.78
CA VAL A 29 2.30 -8.01 -9.56
C VAL A 29 3.71 -7.68 -10.08
N SER A 30 4.68 -7.61 -9.18
CA SER A 30 6.11 -7.55 -9.50
C SER A 30 6.76 -8.92 -9.26
N PRO A 31 7.99 -9.20 -9.73
CA PRO A 31 8.68 -10.45 -9.44
C PRO A 31 8.85 -10.75 -7.94
N ARG A 32 8.88 -9.71 -7.09
CA ARG A 32 8.94 -9.85 -5.63
C ARG A 32 7.55 -9.92 -4.97
N GLY A 33 6.51 -9.47 -5.69
CA GLY A 33 5.15 -9.35 -5.18
C GLY A 33 5.03 -8.33 -4.04
N GLY A 34 3.79 -8.05 -3.66
CA GLY A 34 3.50 -7.34 -2.42
C GLY A 34 2.03 -7.06 -2.22
N THR A 35 1.55 -7.37 -1.02
CA THR A 35 0.17 -7.10 -0.60
C THR A 35 0.12 -5.79 0.17
N LEU A 36 -0.88 -4.97 -0.15
CA LEU A 36 -1.19 -3.72 0.53
C LEU A 36 -2.65 -3.73 0.97
N TYR A 37 -2.92 -3.22 2.16
CA TYR A 37 -4.25 -3.01 2.68
C TYR A 37 -4.55 -1.51 2.64
N LEU A 38 -5.67 -1.14 2.02
CA LEU A 38 -6.08 0.24 1.83
C LEU A 38 -7.39 0.51 2.56
N GLU A 39 -7.46 1.66 3.21
CA GLU A 39 -8.69 2.22 3.74
C GLU A 39 -8.89 3.64 3.20
N LEU A 40 -10.04 3.87 2.57
CA LEU A 40 -10.43 5.17 2.03
C LEU A 40 -11.07 6.01 3.13
N ASP A 41 -10.45 7.15 3.42
CA ASP A 41 -10.95 8.16 4.34
C ASP A 41 -11.40 9.38 3.52
N ASP A 42 -12.62 9.29 2.98
CA ASP A 42 -13.18 10.32 2.12
C ASP A 42 -13.43 11.63 2.86
N ALA A 43 -13.78 11.57 4.16
CA ALA A 43 -14.00 12.74 5.00
C ALA A 43 -12.75 13.62 5.09
N ASN A 44 -11.57 12.98 5.21
CA ASN A 44 -10.30 13.68 5.29
C ASN A 44 -9.54 13.74 3.94
N ARG A 45 -10.12 13.20 2.87
CA ARG A 45 -9.49 13.05 1.55
C ARG A 45 -8.13 12.33 1.61
N ARG A 46 -8.06 11.25 2.38
CA ARG A 46 -6.85 10.45 2.57
C ARG A 46 -7.05 8.99 2.18
N VAL A 47 -5.94 8.32 1.87
CA VAL A 47 -5.86 6.87 1.74
C VAL A 47 -4.88 6.39 2.80
N LYS A 48 -5.34 5.54 3.72
CA LYS A 48 -4.44 4.84 4.64
C LYS A 48 -3.90 3.62 3.90
N ILE A 49 -2.58 3.45 3.95
CA ILE A 49 -1.88 2.37 3.26
C ILE A 49 -1.11 1.59 4.32
N GLN A 50 -1.34 0.29 4.35
CA GLN A 50 -0.72 -0.63 5.30
C GLN A 50 -0.11 -1.80 4.55
N GLY A 51 0.97 -2.36 5.09
CA GLY A 51 1.64 -3.54 4.57
C GLY A 51 2.44 -4.22 5.67
N GLU A 52 2.74 -5.49 5.48
CA GLU A 52 3.59 -6.24 6.38
C GLU A 52 5.06 -5.89 6.12
N THR A 53 5.86 -5.86 7.19
CA THR A 53 7.28 -5.53 7.12
C THR A 53 8.11 -6.62 7.79
N VAL A 54 9.27 -6.93 7.20
CA VAL A 54 10.23 -7.89 7.75
C VAL A 54 11.61 -7.25 7.82
N THR A 55 12.28 -7.39 8.97
CA THR A 55 13.67 -6.98 9.12
C THR A 55 14.56 -8.01 8.43
N ALA A 56 15.19 -7.62 7.32
CA ALA A 56 16.10 -8.51 6.59
C ALA A 56 17.50 -8.59 7.22
N MET A 57 17.97 -7.51 7.83
CA MET A 57 19.29 -7.38 8.43
C MET A 57 19.25 -6.31 9.52
N THR A 58 20.06 -6.49 10.56
CA THR A 58 20.35 -5.49 11.59
C THR A 58 21.86 -5.40 11.78
N GLY A 59 22.40 -4.20 12.02
CA GLY A 59 23.83 -4.00 12.24
C GLY A 59 24.17 -2.57 12.68
N THR A 60 25.47 -2.29 12.83
CA THR A 60 26.00 -0.98 13.22
C THR A 60 26.94 -0.47 12.13
N LEU A 61 26.81 0.81 11.75
CA LEU A 61 27.74 1.48 10.84
C LEU A 61 28.83 2.18 11.67
N LEU A 62 30.09 1.80 11.47
CA LEU A 62 31.25 2.40 12.15
C LEU A 62 31.94 3.40 11.21
N ALA A 63 32.52 4.45 11.80
CA ALA A 63 33.30 5.47 11.12
C ALA A 63 34.78 5.08 10.97
#